data_AF-A0A3Q9L2F1-F1
#
_entry.id   AF-A0A3Q9L2F1-F1
#
_cell.length_a   1.000
_cell.length_b   1.000
_cell.length_c   1.000
_cell.angle_alpha   90.00
_cell.angle_beta   90.00
_cell.angle_gamma   90.00
#
_symmetry.space_group_name_H-M   'P 1'
#
loop_
_entity.id
_entity.type
_entity.pdbx_description
1 polymer ?
#
loop_
_entity_poly.entity_id
_entity_poly.type
_entity_poly.pdbx_seq_one_letter_code
_entity_poly.pdbx_strand_id
1 'polypeptide(L)' 'MGLSATGYPVWSATVKAVPVSTAFTYKYPKKDASGNVTWESGTNRAYTTGGSSGYTVSDTWK' A
#
# COMPACT_ATOMS: atom_id res chain seq x y z
N MET A 1 -12.42 3.31 -2.24
CA MET A 1 -11.12 2.64 -2.50
C MET A 1 -10.66 2.04 -1.18
N GLY A 2 -10.51 0.72 -1.11
CA GLY A 2 -10.08 0.00 0.09
C GLY A 2 -9.36 -1.28 -0.32
N LEU A 3 -8.63 -1.90 0.61
CA LEU A 3 -7.96 -3.17 0.34
C LEU A 3 -9.00 -4.30 0.26
N SER A 4 -8.86 -5.18 -0.72
CA SER A 4 -9.62 -6.43 -0.83
C SER A 4 -9.10 -7.45 0.17
N ALA A 5 -10.02 -8.13 0.88
CA ALA A 5 -9.73 -9.18 1.85
C ALA A 5 -9.98 -10.61 1.31
N THR A 6 -10.29 -10.76 0.01
CA THR A 6 -10.65 -12.06 -0.58
C THR A 6 -9.56 -13.13 -0.40
N GLY A 7 -8.30 -12.72 -0.19
CA GLY A 7 -7.16 -13.60 0.09
C GLY A 7 -6.67 -13.56 1.55
N TYR A 8 -7.54 -13.25 2.52
CA TYR A 8 -7.15 -13.13 3.93
C TYR A 8 -6.29 -14.33 4.40
N PRO A 9 -5.13 -14.10 5.06
CA PRO A 9 -4.69 -12.86 5.72
C PRO A 9 -4.04 -11.81 4.81
N VAL A 10 -4.00 -12.01 3.50
CA VAL A 10 -3.45 -11.03 2.54
C VAL A 10 -4.50 -10.01 2.12
N TRP A 11 -4.10 -8.75 2.11
CA TRP A 11 -4.91 -7.61 1.68
C TRP A 11 -4.28 -6.94 0.45
N SER A 12 -5.06 -6.61 -0.57
CA SER A 12 -4.51 -6.04 -1.82
C SER A 12 -5.37 -4.90 -2.38
N ALA A 13 -4.73 -3.93 -3.03
CA ALA A 13 -5.41 -2.90 -3.83
C ALA A 13 -4.54 -2.49 -5.02
N THR A 14 -5.20 -2.02 -6.08
CA THR A 14 -4.53 -1.38 -7.22
C THR A 14 -4.60 0.14 -7.06
N VAL A 15 -3.44 0.81 -7.06
CA VAL A 15 -3.33 2.27 -7.03
C VAL A 15 -2.98 2.77 -8.43
N LYS A 16 -3.93 3.41 -9.11
CA LYS A 16 -3.77 3.82 -10.52
C LYS A 16 -3.04 5.15 -10.72
N ALA A 17 -2.93 5.97 -9.68
CA ALA A 17 -2.47 7.36 -9.79
C ALA A 17 -0.95 7.55 -9.56
N VAL A 18 -0.16 6.47 -9.52
CA VAL A 18 1.30 6.57 -9.38
C VAL A 18 1.92 6.60 -10.79
N PRO A 19 2.62 7.68 -11.19
CA PRO A 19 3.26 7.75 -12.49
C PRO A 19 4.43 6.77 -12.61
N VAL A 20 4.87 6.52 -13.85
CA VAL A 20 6.12 5.77 -14.13
C VAL A 20 7.34 6.59 -13.71
N SER A 21 8.49 5.92 -13.50
CA SER A 21 9.76 6.56 -13.12
C SER A 21 9.64 7.53 -11.94
N THR A 22 8.81 7.19 -10.94
CA THR A 22 8.48 8.05 -9.81
C THR A 22 8.85 7.38 -8.49
N ALA A 23 9.70 8.05 -7.71
CA ALA A 23 9.99 7.66 -6.33
C ALA A 23 8.89 8.19 -5.39
N PHE A 24 8.43 7.34 -4.48
CA PHE A 24 7.46 7.70 -3.46
C PHE A 24 7.69 6.93 -2.17
N THR A 25 7.10 7.45 -1.08
CA THR A 25 7.06 6.76 0.20
C THR A 25 5.63 6.54 0.64
N TYR A 26 5.39 5.48 1.42
CA TYR A 26 4.06 5.10 1.86
C TYR A 26 4.10 4.29 3.15
N LYS A 27 2.92 4.15 3.75
CA LYS A 27 2.64 3.25 4.86
C LYS A 27 1.26 2.63 4.70
N TYR A 28 1.08 1.47 5.32
CA TYR A 28 -0.23 0.86 5.46
C TYR A 28 -0.97 1.38 6.71
N PRO A 29 -2.23 1.83 6.57
CA PRO A 29 -3.12 2.08 7.71
C PRO A 29 -4.10 0.90 7.92
N LYS A 30 -4.45 0.65 9.18
CA LYS A 30 -5.67 -0.08 9.59
C LYS A 30 -6.70 0.94 10.04
N LYS A 31 -7.89 0.90 9.46
CA LYS A 31 -9.00 1.76 9.87
C LYS A 31 -10.13 0.90 10.42
N ASP A 32 -10.58 1.17 11.64
CA ASP A 32 -11.70 0.44 12.25
C ASP A 32 -13.07 0.99 11.81
N ALA A 33 -14.15 0.33 12.25
CA ALA A 33 -15.52 0.72 11.92
C ALA A 33 -15.93 2.09 12.52
N SER A 34 -15.29 2.50 13.62
CA SER A 34 -15.47 3.82 14.25
C SER A 34 -14.67 4.91 13.54
N GLY A 35 -13.81 4.52 12.59
CA GLY A 35 -13.01 5.42 11.78
C GLY A 35 -11.62 5.73 12.35
N ASN A 36 -11.22 5.09 13.46
CA ASN A 36 -9.89 5.26 14.02
C ASN A 36 -8.84 4.65 13.09
N VAL A 37 -7.74 5.37 12.87
CA VAL A 37 -6.65 4.95 11.99
C VAL A 37 -5.42 4.62 12.82
N THR A 38 -4.94 3.39 12.70
CA THR A 38 -3.65 2.94 13.22
C THR A 38 -2.69 2.71 12.07
N TRP A 39 -1.54 3.37 12.09
CA TRP A 39 -0.49 3.19 11.10
C TRP A 39 0.45 2.06 11.49
N GLU A 40 1.07 1.42 10.50
CA GLU A 40 2.15 0.46 10.75
C GLU A 40 3.35 1.10 11.49
N SER A 41 4.08 0.27 12.22
CA SER A 41 5.23 0.71 13.02
C SER A 41 6.47 1.00 12.14
N GLY A 42 7.51 1.59 12.73
CA GLY A 42 8.80 1.82 12.06
C GLY A 42 8.82 2.97 11.04
N THR A 43 9.84 2.97 10.17
CA THR A 43 10.04 3.99 9.12
C THR A 43 9.10 3.79 7.92
N ASN A 44 8.89 4.85 7.14
CA ASN A 44 8.12 4.78 5.90
C ASN A 44 8.75 3.78 4.92
N ARG A 45 7.90 3.11 4.14
CA ARG A 45 8.34 2.30 3.00
C ARG A 45 8.68 3.24 1.86
N ALA A 46 9.65 2.87 1.04
CA ALA A 46 10.04 3.59 -0.16
C ALA A 46 9.96 2.65 -1.37
N TYR A 47 9.44 3.16 -2.48
CA TYR A 47 9.42 2.44 -3.74
C TYR A 47 9.60 3.43 -4.90
N THR A 48 10.20 2.95 -6.00
CA THR A 48 10.35 3.72 -7.23
C THR A 48 9.77 2.90 -8.38
N THR A 49 8.79 3.44 -9.08
CA THR A 49 8.28 2.82 -10.30
C THR A 49 9.35 2.86 -11.39
N GLY A 50 9.47 1.81 -12.19
CA GLY A 50 10.29 1.83 -13.41
C GLY A 50 9.55 2.50 -14.58
N GLY A 51 10.08 2.34 -15.80
CA GLY A 51 9.48 2.90 -17.03
C GLY A 51 8.27 2.13 -17.59
N SER A 52 8.04 0.89 -17.16
CA SER A 52 6.87 0.08 -17.55
C SER A 52 5.60 0.49 -16.79
N SER A 53 4.44 0.08 -17.26
CA SER A 53 3.16 0.26 -16.55
C SER A 53 2.86 -0.94 -15.65
N GLY A 54 2.30 -0.66 -14.48
CA GLY A 54 1.85 -1.68 -13.52
C GLY A 54 3.00 -2.30 -12.71
N TYR A 55 3.03 -2.00 -11.42
CA TYR A 55 3.95 -2.60 -10.46
C TYR A 55 3.18 -3.22 -9.31
N THR A 56 3.63 -4.37 -8.84
CA THR A 56 3.10 -5.02 -7.64
C THR A 56 4.15 -4.97 -6.55
N VAL A 57 3.73 -4.50 -5.37
CA VAL A 57 4.53 -4.61 -4.15
C VAL A 57 3.84 -5.59 -3.22
N SER A 58 4.62 -6.50 -2.63
CA SER A 58 4.15 -7.50 -1.67
C SER A 58 4.90 -7.29 -0.36
N ASP A 59 4.17 -6.82 0.65
CA ASP A 59 4.72 -6.43 1.94
C ASP A 59 4.05 -7.17 3.09
N THR A 60 4.79 -7.35 4.19
CA THR A 60 4.26 -7.78 5.49
C THR A 60 4.09 -6.56 6.40
N TRP A 61 2.93 -6.45 7.05
CA TRP A 61 2.63 -5.40 8.03
C TRP A 61 3.68 -5.36 9.16
N LYS A 62 4.11 -4.15 9.55
CA LYS A 62 5.07 -3.90 10.64
C LYS A 62 4.41 -3.43 11.94
#